data_AF-A0A7Y0H3C5-F1
#
_entry.id   AF-A0A7Y0H3C5-F1
#
_cell.length_a   1.000
_cell.length_b   1.000
_cell.length_c   1.000
_cell.angle_alpha   90.00
_cell.angle_beta   90.00
_cell.angle_gamma   90.00
#
_symmetry.space_group_name_H-M   'P 1'
#
loop_
_entity.id
_entity.type
_entity.pdbx_description
1 polymer ?
#
loop_
_entity_poly.entity_id
_entity_poly.type
_entity_poly.pdbx_seq_one_letter_code
_entity_poly.pdbx_strand_id
1 'polypeptide(L)'
;MKAWKLIVAVSLVLVSVAGCSSRQPELPDRAAPAVKAEEARIAALLGADTSILGEPGVCKVRLLGQKAGASFVWANCDALDPPYTAISAPLRVDDSKVTMPGDGAAFSDTVREMFPKDLADFVLNNQDSPEVRP
;
A
#
# COMPACT_ATOMS: atom_id res chain seq x y z
N MET A 1 3.16 10.91 75.00
CA MET A 1 3.20 9.49 74.58
C MET A 1 2.86 9.42 73.10
N LYS A 2 3.64 8.63 72.36
CA LYS A 2 3.86 8.67 70.90
C LYS A 2 2.76 7.88 70.18
N ALA A 3 1.98 8.51 69.30
CA ALA A 3 0.99 7.82 68.46
C ALA A 3 1.48 7.83 67.01
N TRP A 4 1.97 6.67 66.57
CA TRP A 4 2.51 6.41 65.25
C TRP A 4 1.35 6.06 64.32
N LYS A 5 1.06 6.91 63.32
CA LYS A 5 0.08 6.58 62.27
C LYS A 5 0.82 6.11 61.03
N LEU A 6 0.84 4.78 60.84
CA LEU A 6 1.23 4.13 59.59
C LEU A 6 0.11 4.37 58.57
N ILE A 7 0.37 5.24 57.59
CA ILE A 7 -0.50 5.38 56.42
C ILE A 7 0.00 4.37 55.39
N VAL A 8 -0.75 3.28 55.23
CA VAL A 8 -0.56 2.31 54.14
C VAL A 8 -1.14 2.94 52.89
N ALA A 9 -0.27 3.48 52.03
CA ALA A 9 -0.66 3.95 50.70
C ALA A 9 -0.79 2.74 49.77
N VAL A 10 -2.04 2.34 49.48
CA VAL A 10 -2.35 1.34 48.46
C VAL A 10 -2.16 2.00 47.09
N SER A 11 -1.01 1.78 46.47
CA SER A 11 -0.75 2.19 45.08
C SER A 11 -1.61 1.35 44.15
N LEU A 12 -2.70 1.95 43.65
CA LEU A 12 -3.48 1.40 42.53
C LEU A 12 -2.59 1.48 41.28
N VAL A 13 -1.93 0.38 40.92
CA VAL A 13 -1.26 0.24 39.63
C VAL A 13 -2.33 0.00 38.58
N LEU A 14 -2.73 1.06 37.88
CA LEU A 14 -3.46 0.98 36.62
C LEU A 14 -2.51 0.35 35.58
N VAL A 15 -2.58 -0.97 35.43
CA VAL A 15 -1.97 -1.67 34.30
C VAL A 15 -2.83 -1.38 33.07
N SER A 16 -2.52 -0.28 32.41
CA SER A 16 -3.07 0.04 31.09
C SER A 16 -2.59 -1.04 30.12
N VAL A 17 -3.47 -1.97 29.77
CA VAL A 17 -3.22 -2.91 28.69
C VAL A 17 -3.26 -2.10 27.39
N ALA A 18 -2.10 -1.57 26.98
CA ALA A 18 -1.93 -1.02 25.65
C ALA A 18 -2.08 -2.20 24.68
N GLY A 19 -3.30 -2.42 24.19
CA GLY A 19 -3.56 -3.35 23.11
C GLY A 19 -2.71 -2.90 21.92
N CYS A 20 -1.68 -3.68 21.61
CA CYS A 20 -0.94 -3.59 20.36
C CYS A 20 -1.85 -4.05 19.21
N SER A 21 -2.91 -3.28 18.94
CA SER A 21 -3.62 -3.38 17.67
C SER A 21 -2.67 -2.85 16.63
N SER A 22 -1.95 -3.75 15.95
CA SER A 22 -1.15 -3.41 14.77
C SER A 22 -2.00 -2.56 13.86
N ARG A 23 -1.67 -1.26 13.72
CA ARG A 23 -2.37 -0.34 12.83
C ARG A 23 -2.13 -0.84 11.41
N GLN A 24 -3.08 -1.58 10.87
CA GLN A 24 -3.12 -1.79 9.43
C GLN A 24 -3.28 -0.42 8.76
N PRO A 25 -2.59 -0.18 7.63
CA PRO A 25 -2.81 1.05 6.89
C PRO A 25 -4.27 1.12 6.45
N GLU A 26 -4.89 2.28 6.64
CA GLU A 26 -6.23 2.53 6.14
C GLU A 26 -6.17 2.72 4.62
N LEU A 27 -6.76 1.78 3.88
CA LEU A 27 -6.79 1.86 2.41
C LEU A 27 -7.86 2.85 1.95
N PRO A 28 -7.62 3.57 0.83
CA PRO A 28 -8.63 4.44 0.24
C PRO A 28 -9.93 3.70 -0.11
N ASP A 29 -11.07 4.30 0.22
CA ASP A 29 -12.40 3.75 -0.11
C ASP A 29 -12.58 3.64 -1.63
N ARG A 30 -12.82 2.43 -2.12
CA ARG A 30 -13.06 2.13 -3.55
C ARG A 30 -14.28 2.87 -4.11
N ALA A 31 -15.27 3.12 -3.25
CA ALA A 31 -16.52 3.74 -3.68
C ALA A 31 -16.36 5.26 -3.87
N ALA A 32 -15.36 5.87 -3.23
CA ALA A 32 -15.13 7.30 -3.26
C ALA A 32 -14.85 7.78 -4.71
N PRO A 33 -15.55 8.83 -5.18
CA PRO A 33 -15.36 9.34 -6.54
C PRO A 33 -13.91 9.75 -6.86
N ALA A 34 -13.20 10.34 -5.89
CA ALA A 34 -11.82 10.76 -6.06
C ALA A 34 -10.87 9.56 -6.26
N VAL A 35 -11.10 8.45 -5.54
CA VAL A 35 -10.31 7.22 -5.67
C VAL A 35 -10.53 6.62 -7.06
N LYS A 36 -11.78 6.53 -7.53
CA LYS A 36 -12.10 6.05 -8.88
C LYS A 36 -11.47 6.90 -9.98
N ALA A 37 -11.50 8.23 -9.82
CA ALA A 37 -10.90 9.15 -10.78
C ALA A 37 -9.38 8.95 -10.87
N GLU A 38 -8.72 8.78 -9.72
CA GLU A 38 -7.28 8.55 -9.67
C GLU A 38 -6.88 7.17 -10.21
N GLU A 39 -7.61 6.11 -9.84
CA GLU A 39 -7.41 4.76 -10.39
C GLU A 39 -7.57 4.76 -11.92
N ALA A 40 -8.60 5.45 -12.46
CA ALA A 40 -8.82 5.58 -13.90
C ALA A 40 -7.70 6.38 -14.59
N ARG A 41 -7.23 7.48 -13.97
CA ARG A 41 -6.11 8.27 -14.48
C ARG A 41 -4.83 7.44 -14.57
N ILE A 42 -4.49 6.70 -13.51
CA ILE A 42 -3.30 5.84 -13.47
C ILE A 42 -3.45 4.68 -14.44
N ALA A 43 -4.64 4.06 -14.55
CA ALA A 43 -4.89 2.99 -15.52
C ALA A 43 -4.65 3.47 -16.96
N ALA A 44 -5.12 4.68 -17.30
CA ALA A 44 -4.88 5.29 -18.62
C ALA A 44 -3.40 5.62 -18.85
N LEU A 45 -2.70 6.13 -17.82
CA LEU A 45 -1.26 6.37 -17.88
C LEU A 45 -0.48 5.09 -18.18
N LEU A 46 -0.73 4.03 -17.41
CA LEU A 46 -0.04 2.74 -17.55
C LEU A 46 -0.38 2.04 -18.88
N GLY A 47 -1.64 2.09 -19.31
CA GLY A 47 -2.06 1.50 -20.58
C GLY A 47 -1.45 2.19 -21.80
N ALA A 48 -1.09 3.48 -21.68
CA ALA A 48 -0.37 4.21 -22.73
C ALA A 48 1.16 4.04 -22.66
N ASP A 49 1.69 3.49 -21.57
CA ASP A 49 3.12 3.36 -21.33
C ASP A 49 3.68 2.06 -21.94
N THR A 50 4.24 2.20 -23.14
CA THR A 50 4.86 1.09 -23.86
C THR A 50 6.19 0.64 -23.27
N SER A 51 6.78 1.38 -22.31
CA SER A 51 8.03 0.95 -21.66
C SER A 51 7.81 -0.22 -20.68
N ILE A 52 6.58 -0.40 -20.21
CA ILE A 52 6.20 -1.44 -19.25
C ILE A 52 5.80 -2.73 -19.96
N LEU A 53 4.94 -2.62 -20.98
CA LEU A 53 4.37 -3.77 -21.69
C LEU A 53 5.01 -4.05 -23.05
N GLY A 54 5.89 -3.16 -23.54
CA GLY A 54 6.41 -3.17 -24.91
C GLY A 54 5.45 -2.54 -25.93
N GLU A 55 4.18 -2.40 -25.58
CA GLU A 55 3.10 -1.88 -26.43
C GLU A 55 1.97 -1.29 -25.57
N PRO A 56 0.98 -0.60 -26.16
CA PRO A 56 -0.20 -0.17 -25.42
C PRO A 56 -0.99 -1.35 -24.85
N GLY A 57 -1.54 -1.16 -23.66
CA GLY A 57 -2.29 -2.19 -22.94
C GLY A 57 -3.53 -1.66 -22.24
N VAL A 58 -4.24 -2.56 -21.58
CA VAL A 58 -5.36 -2.24 -20.70
C VAL A 58 -4.97 -2.56 -19.27
N CYS A 59 -5.08 -1.57 -18.40
CA CYS A 59 -4.74 -1.71 -16.98
C CYS A 59 -5.98 -1.59 -16.10
N LYS A 60 -6.00 -2.39 -15.04
CA LYS A 60 -6.83 -2.20 -13.85
C LYS A 60 -5.91 -1.80 -12.70
N VAL A 61 -6.35 -0.83 -11.91
CA VAL A 61 -5.54 -0.24 -10.84
C VAL A 61 -6.33 -0.21 -9.56
N ARG A 62 -5.67 -0.61 -8.47
CA ARG A 62 -6.16 -0.44 -7.11
C ARG A 62 -5.29 0.59 -6.40
N LEU A 63 -5.88 1.70 -5.97
CA LEU A 63 -5.20 2.70 -5.15
C LEU A 63 -5.08 2.20 -3.70
N LEU A 64 -3.85 2.17 -3.20
CA LEU A 64 -3.49 1.66 -1.87
C LEU A 64 -3.17 2.79 -0.90
N GLY A 65 -2.81 3.96 -1.40
CA GLY A 65 -2.59 5.15 -0.60
C GLY A 65 -1.98 6.29 -1.42
N GLN A 66 -1.95 7.48 -0.82
CA GLN A 66 -1.26 8.64 -1.39
C GLN A 66 -0.44 9.33 -0.30
N LYS A 67 0.78 9.74 -0.61
CA LYS A 67 1.65 10.47 0.33
C LYS A 67 2.63 11.35 -0.41
N ALA A 68 2.74 12.61 -0.01
CA ALA A 68 3.69 13.57 -0.56
C ALA A 68 3.66 13.68 -2.11
N GLY A 69 2.46 13.63 -2.70
CA GLY A 69 2.25 13.70 -4.16
C GLY A 69 2.43 12.37 -4.91
N ALA A 70 2.88 11.30 -4.25
CA ALA A 70 2.98 9.97 -4.84
C ALA A 70 1.67 9.18 -4.61
N SER A 71 1.24 8.45 -5.64
CA SER A 71 0.20 7.43 -5.57
C SER A 71 0.84 6.04 -5.50
N PHE A 72 0.41 5.25 -4.52
CA PHE A 72 0.84 3.86 -4.34
C PHE A 72 -0.29 2.95 -4.77
N VAL A 73 -0.02 2.07 -5.72
CA VAL A 73 -1.06 1.26 -6.36
C VAL A 73 -0.66 -0.20 -6.50
N TRP A 74 -1.63 -1.08 -6.70
CA TRP A 74 -1.43 -2.35 -7.39
C TRP A 74 -2.02 -2.25 -8.79
N ALA A 75 -1.26 -2.63 -9.81
CA ALA A 75 -1.72 -2.63 -11.19
C ALA A 75 -1.73 -4.05 -11.76
N ASN A 76 -2.78 -4.37 -12.51
CA ASN A 76 -2.87 -5.54 -13.38
C ASN A 76 -3.03 -5.01 -14.81
N CYS A 77 -2.05 -5.23 -15.67
CA CYS A 77 -2.08 -4.76 -17.04
C CYS A 77 -1.87 -5.90 -18.02
N ASP A 78 -2.66 -5.91 -19.08
CA ASP A 78 -2.57 -6.85 -20.19
C ASP A 78 -2.24 -6.07 -21.47
N ALA A 79 -1.22 -6.51 -22.20
CA ALA A 79 -0.91 -5.99 -23.53
C ALA A 79 -2.02 -6.36 -24.53
N LEU A 80 -2.25 -5.51 -25.54
CA LEU A 80 -3.38 -5.66 -26.46
C LEU A 80 -3.17 -6.78 -27.50
N ASP A 81 -1.93 -7.03 -27.91
CA ASP A 81 -1.60 -7.93 -29.01
C ASP A 81 -0.71 -9.11 -28.57
N PRO A 82 -0.79 -10.26 -29.26
CA PRO A 82 0.13 -11.38 -29.03
C PRO A 82 1.57 -11.05 -29.48
N PRO A 83 2.62 -11.53 -28.78
CA PRO A 83 2.57 -12.41 -27.61
C PRO A 83 2.27 -11.63 -26.33
N TYR A 84 1.14 -11.96 -25.69
CA TYR A 84 0.59 -11.22 -24.56
C TYR A 84 1.63 -11.10 -23.43
N THR A 85 2.07 -9.89 -23.16
CA THR A 85 2.84 -9.56 -21.97
C THR A 85 1.86 -9.03 -20.93
N ALA A 86 1.87 -9.61 -19.73
CA ALA A 86 1.01 -9.16 -18.64
C ALA A 86 1.85 -8.85 -17.41
N ILE A 87 1.50 -7.78 -16.70
CA ILE A 87 2.13 -7.42 -15.43
C ILE A 87 1.08 -7.41 -14.32
N SER A 88 1.48 -7.90 -13.14
CA SER A 88 0.73 -7.74 -11.90
C SER A 88 1.71 -7.38 -10.81
N ALA A 89 1.73 -6.10 -10.41
CA ALA A 89 2.74 -5.60 -9.49
C ALA A 89 2.27 -4.38 -8.69
N PRO A 90 2.80 -4.19 -7.47
CA PRO A 90 2.70 -2.91 -6.78
C PRO A 90 3.56 -1.86 -7.48
N LEU A 91 3.03 -0.66 -7.71
CA LEU A 91 3.72 0.43 -8.38
C LEU A 91 3.68 1.70 -7.53
N ARG A 92 4.69 2.54 -7.69
CA ARG A 92 4.69 3.93 -7.22
C ARG A 92 4.58 4.85 -8.42
N VAL A 93 3.63 5.78 -8.37
CA VAL A 93 3.38 6.76 -9.42
C VAL A 93 3.58 8.16 -8.86
N ASP A 94 4.60 8.86 -9.35
CA ASP A 94 4.87 10.27 -9.05
C ASP A 94 4.50 11.10 -10.29
N ASP A 95 3.32 11.72 -10.28
CA ASP A 95 2.69 12.38 -11.43
C ASP A 95 2.52 11.45 -12.66
N SER A 96 3.50 11.48 -13.57
CA SER A 96 3.59 10.65 -14.78
C SER A 96 4.74 9.63 -14.73
N LYS A 97 5.63 9.71 -13.73
CA LYS A 97 6.73 8.77 -13.56
C LYS A 97 6.23 7.53 -12.84
N VAL A 98 6.41 6.37 -13.46
CA VAL A 98 6.11 5.07 -12.87
C VAL A 98 7.40 4.43 -12.38
N THR A 99 7.37 3.91 -11.16
CA THR A 99 8.45 3.09 -10.60
C THR A 99 7.88 1.71 -10.30
N MET A 100 8.57 0.67 -10.77
CA MET A 100 8.22 -0.74 -10.59
C MET A 100 9.26 -1.41 -9.68
N PRO A 101 8.87 -2.35 -8.81
CA PRO A 101 9.82 -3.12 -8.03
C PRO A 101 10.69 -3.99 -8.95
N GLY A 102 11.84 -4.42 -8.41
CA GLY A 102 12.62 -5.48 -9.01
C GLY A 102 11.86 -6.82 -8.99
N ASP A 103 12.38 -7.81 -9.69
CA ASP A 103 11.83 -9.16 -9.72
C ASP A 103 12.55 -10.11 -8.75
N GLY A 104 12.02 -11.33 -8.63
CA GLY A 104 12.63 -12.41 -7.87
C GLY A 104 13.03 -12.01 -6.43
N ALA A 105 14.31 -12.16 -6.11
CA ALA A 105 14.84 -11.87 -4.78
C ALA A 105 14.83 -10.36 -4.44
N ALA A 106 14.85 -9.47 -5.44
CA ALA A 106 14.87 -8.02 -5.22
C ALA A 106 13.48 -7.43 -4.97
N PHE A 107 12.41 -8.16 -5.26
CA PHE A 107 11.03 -7.68 -5.18
C PHE A 107 10.68 -7.10 -3.81
N SER A 108 10.92 -7.85 -2.73
CA SER A 108 10.51 -7.41 -1.39
C SER A 108 11.26 -6.16 -0.92
N ASP A 109 12.54 -6.06 -1.23
CA ASP A 109 13.38 -4.94 -0.77
C ASP A 109 13.04 -3.67 -1.54
N THR A 110 12.85 -3.78 -2.86
CA THR A 110 12.43 -2.64 -3.69
C THR A 110 11.03 -2.13 -3.33
N VAL A 111 10.07 -3.02 -3.00
CA VAL A 111 8.76 -2.59 -2.47
C VAL A 111 8.91 -1.76 -1.19
N ARG A 112 9.81 -2.16 -0.27
CA ARG A 112 10.07 -1.41 0.99
C ARG A 112 10.75 -0.06 0.77
N GLU A 113 11.55 0.07 -0.27
CA GLU A 113 12.17 1.34 -0.66
C GLU A 113 11.15 2.29 -1.32
N MET A 114 10.25 1.73 -2.13
CA MET A 114 9.27 2.49 -2.89
C MET A 114 8.10 2.98 -2.03
N PHE A 115 7.61 2.17 -1.09
CA PHE A 115 6.37 2.41 -0.35
C PHE A 115 6.64 2.91 1.08
N PRO A 116 5.71 3.65 1.71
CA PRO A 116 5.77 3.90 3.14
C PRO A 116 5.80 2.58 3.91
N LYS A 117 6.63 2.49 4.95
CA LYS A 117 6.89 1.25 5.71
C LYS A 117 5.65 0.40 5.98
N ASP A 118 4.64 0.98 6.63
CA ASP A 118 3.43 0.25 7.02
C ASP A 118 2.63 -0.28 5.81
N LEU A 119 2.63 0.48 4.70
CA LEU A 119 1.99 0.07 3.45
C LEU A 119 2.80 -1.00 2.71
N ALA A 120 4.13 -0.87 2.70
CA ALA A 120 5.01 -1.89 2.12
C ALA A 120 4.82 -3.24 2.83
N ASP A 121 4.85 -3.23 4.16
CA ASP A 121 4.64 -4.43 4.96
C ASP A 121 3.23 -5.00 4.75
N PHE A 122 2.19 -4.16 4.65
CA PHE A 122 0.84 -4.60 4.32
C PHE A 122 0.74 -5.25 2.93
N VAL A 123 1.28 -4.60 1.90
CA VAL A 123 1.28 -5.12 0.52
C VAL A 123 1.99 -6.45 0.44
N LEU A 124 3.19 -6.57 1.00
CA LEU A 124 3.99 -7.79 0.95
C LEU A 124 3.30 -8.98 1.64
N ASN A 125 2.53 -8.72 2.69
CA ASN A 125 1.80 -9.75 3.43
C ASN A 125 0.42 -10.08 2.85
N ASN A 126 -0.12 -9.26 1.95
CA ASN A 126 -1.49 -9.38 1.42
C ASN A 126 -1.55 -9.36 -0.11
N GLN A 127 -0.47 -9.80 -0.78
CA GLN A 127 -0.35 -9.71 -2.24
C GLN A 127 -1.49 -10.39 -2.98
N ASP A 128 -2.03 -11.49 -2.46
CA ASP A 128 -3.14 -12.22 -3.08
C ASP A 128 -4.53 -11.76 -2.61
N SER A 129 -4.60 -10.75 -1.74
CA SER A 129 -5.87 -10.23 -1.21
C SER A 129 -6.61 -9.41 -2.26
N PRO A 130 -7.94 -9.56 -2.38
CA PRO A 130 -8.77 -8.70 -3.21
C PRO A 130 -8.81 -7.26 -2.71
N GLU A 131 -8.33 -6.95 -1.49
CA GLU A 131 -8.21 -5.58 -0.99
C GLU A 131 -7.03 -4.83 -1.63
N VAL A 132 -5.97 -5.57 -1.96
CA VAL A 132 -4.74 -5.06 -2.58
C VAL A 132 -4.81 -5.16 -4.09
N ARG A 133 -5.31 -6.27 -4.65
CA ARG A 133 -5.45 -6.44 -6.09
C ARG A 133 -6.75 -5.83 -6.63
N PRO A 134 -6.73 -5.26 -7.85
CA PRO A 134 -7.92 -4.79 -8.54
C PRO A 134 -8.77 -5.93 -9.13
#